data_AF-A0A383E288-F1
#
_entry.id   AF-A0A383E288-F1
#
_cell.length_a   1.000
_cell.length_b   1.000
_cell.length_c   1.000
_cell.angle_alpha   90.00
_cell.angle_beta   90.00
_cell.angle_gamma   90.00
#
_symmetry.space_group_name_H-M   'P 1'
#
loop_
_entity.id
_entity.type
_entity.pdbx_description
1 polymer ?
#
loop_
_entity_poly.entity_id
_entity_poly.type
_entity_poly.pdbx_seq_one_letter_code
_entity_poly.pdbx_strand_id
1 'polypeptide(L)'
;MKLDPITFEVVNNALVGAAEQMAATILRTSYSTVIREMLDYSTAVFDLEGRIIAQSCRIPIHLNSMSRSLRTTLTEAFPIDSWSPGDIIVTNDPYKGGQHLPDVQTFLPVFSGAELIAICGTLGHHL
;
A
#
# COMPACT_ATOMS: atom_id res chain seq x y z
N MET A 1 -26.71 -2.42 -5.85
CA MET A 1 -26.63 -3.83 -5.40
C MET A 1 -26.59 -3.83 -3.87
N LYS A 2 -27.36 -4.69 -3.18
CA LYS A 2 -27.30 -4.78 -1.72
C LYS A 2 -26.30 -5.90 -1.38
N LEU A 3 -25.11 -5.53 -0.92
CA LEU A 3 -24.11 -6.49 -0.46
C LEU A 3 -24.60 -7.14 0.82
N ASP A 4 -24.64 -8.47 0.88
CA ASP A 4 -25.05 -9.17 2.09
C ASP A 4 -23.93 -9.10 3.15
N PRO A 5 -24.27 -9.09 4.45
CA PRO A 5 -23.28 -8.93 5.51
C PRO A 5 -22.24 -10.05 5.58
N ILE A 6 -22.58 -11.27 5.15
CA ILE A 6 -21.67 -12.41 5.19
C ILE A 6 -20.59 -12.23 4.13
N THR A 7 -21.00 -11.93 2.89
CA THR A 7 -20.05 -11.64 1.81
C THR A 7 -19.18 -10.44 2.14
N PHE A 8 -19.74 -9.38 2.72
CA PHE A 8 -18.96 -8.22 3.16
C PHE A 8 -17.86 -8.62 4.15
N GLU A 9 -18.20 -9.37 5.21
CA GLU A 9 -17.20 -9.78 6.20
C GLU A 9 -16.15 -10.73 5.62
N VAL A 10 -16.55 -11.67 4.75
CA VAL A 10 -15.58 -12.57 4.10
C VAL A 10 -14.58 -11.78 3.25
N VAL A 11 -15.05 -10.83 2.44
CA VAL A 11 -14.18 -10.01 1.59
C VAL A 11 -13.31 -9.07 2.44
N ASN A 12 -13.88 -8.42 3.45
CA ASN A 12 -13.17 -7.52 4.34
C ASN A 12 -12.02 -8.25 5.07
N ASN A 13 -12.30 -9.41 5.66
CA ASN A 13 -11.26 -10.21 6.34
C ASN A 13 -10.21 -10.75 5.36
N ALA A 14 -10.59 -11.09 4.13
CA ALA A 14 -9.62 -11.51 3.10
C ALA A 14 -8.66 -10.37 2.73
N LEU A 15 -9.16 -9.13 2.56
CA LEU A 15 -8.33 -7.96 2.27
C LEU A 15 -7.40 -7.59 3.43
N VAL A 16 -7.90 -7.61 4.66
CA VAL A 16 -7.07 -7.41 5.88
C VAL A 16 -6.01 -8.51 5.97
N GLY A 17 -6.40 -9.77 5.75
CA GLY A 17 -5.49 -10.90 5.71
C GLY A 17 -4.38 -10.73 4.66
N ALA A 18 -4.71 -10.23 3.46
CA ALA A 18 -3.71 -9.94 2.42
C ALA A 18 -2.71 -8.87 2.87
N ALA A 19 -3.17 -7.76 3.47
CA ALA A 19 -2.30 -6.72 4.00
C ALA A 19 -1.36 -7.24 5.11
N GLU A 20 -1.87 -8.09 6.02
CA GLU A 20 -1.07 -8.73 7.06
C GLU A 20 -0.05 -9.73 6.50
N GLN A 21 -0.39 -10.49 5.46
CA GLN A 21 0.56 -11.40 4.80
C GLN A 21 1.67 -10.64 4.07
N MET A 22 1.37 -9.49 3.46
CA MET A 22 2.39 -8.60 2.91
C MET A 22 3.35 -8.14 4.01
N ALA A 23 2.82 -7.70 5.16
CA ALA A 23 3.63 -7.25 6.29
C ALA A 23 4.52 -8.38 6.83
N ALA A 24 3.96 -9.56 7.05
CA ALA A 24 4.69 -10.73 7.51
C ALA A 24 5.79 -11.15 6.52
N THR A 25 5.56 -10.98 5.21
CA THR A 25 6.56 -11.26 4.19
C THR A 25 7.74 -10.29 4.29
N ILE A 26 7.49 -8.97 4.34
CA ILE A 26 8.53 -7.95 4.52
C ILE A 26 9.37 -8.24 5.76
N LEU A 27 8.71 -8.55 6.89
CA LEU A 27 9.39 -8.84 8.15
C LEU A 27 10.38 -10.02 8.03
N ARG A 28 9.94 -11.10 7.39
CA ARG A 28 10.74 -12.34 7.28
C ARG A 28 11.89 -12.20 6.28
N THR A 29 11.73 -11.39 5.24
CA THR A 29 12.72 -11.25 4.18
C THR A 29 13.67 -10.07 4.36
N SER A 30 13.37 -9.15 5.29
CA SER A 30 14.23 -8.00 5.55
C SER A 30 15.49 -8.41 6.32
N TYR A 31 16.61 -7.78 5.96
CA TYR A 31 17.88 -7.79 6.69
C TYR A 31 18.09 -6.50 7.51
N SER A 32 17.24 -5.49 7.34
CA SER A 32 17.35 -4.22 8.05
C SER A 32 16.88 -4.40 9.50
N THR A 33 17.71 -3.99 10.47
CA THR A 33 17.35 -3.97 11.89
C THR A 33 16.19 -3.02 12.17
N VAL A 34 16.03 -1.95 11.38
CA VAL A 34 14.90 -1.02 11.48
C VAL A 34 13.58 -1.72 11.15
N ILE A 35 13.57 -2.53 10.10
CA ILE A 35 12.36 -3.28 9.72
C ILE A 35 12.15 -4.49 10.64
N ARG A 36 13.22 -5.25 10.95
CA ARG A 36 13.13 -6.49 11.72
C ARG A 36 12.84 -6.27 13.19
N GLU A 37 13.51 -5.32 13.81
CA GLU A 37 13.50 -5.12 15.26
C GLU A 37 12.65 -3.91 15.65
N MET A 38 12.73 -2.80 14.92
CA MET A 38 11.93 -1.60 15.21
C MET A 38 10.54 -1.64 14.58
N LEU A 39 10.31 -2.57 13.63
CA LEU A 39 9.04 -2.75 12.92
C LEU A 39 8.58 -1.48 12.17
N ASP A 40 9.54 -0.69 11.70
CA ASP A 40 9.29 0.59 11.03
C ASP A 40 8.96 0.41 9.55
N TYR A 41 7.77 -0.14 9.32
CA TYR A 41 7.20 -0.37 7.99
C TYR A 41 5.68 -0.50 8.07
N SER A 42 4.98 -0.37 6.95
CA SER A 42 3.54 -0.57 6.86
C SER A 42 3.13 -1.10 5.48
N THR A 43 2.00 -1.78 5.44
CA THR A 43 1.40 -2.32 4.21
C THR A 43 -0.08 -1.99 4.17
N ALA A 44 -0.59 -1.70 2.98
CA ALA A 44 -1.99 -1.39 2.79
C ALA A 44 -2.47 -1.77 1.39
N VAL A 45 -3.78 -2.02 1.29
CA VAL A 45 -4.52 -2.15 0.05
C VAL A 45 -5.35 -0.88 -0.12
N PHE A 46 -5.30 -0.32 -1.32
CA PHE A 46 -5.98 0.90 -1.70
C PHE A 46 -6.98 0.62 -2.81
N ASP A 47 -8.04 1.42 -2.85
CA ASP A 47 -8.84 1.55 -4.06
C ASP A 47 -8.16 2.45 -5.10
N LEU A 48 -8.83 2.60 -6.24
CA LEU A 48 -8.35 3.37 -7.39
C LEU A 48 -8.30 4.88 -7.15
N GLU A 49 -8.89 5.37 -6.04
CA GLU A 49 -8.84 6.78 -5.63
C GLU A 49 -7.75 7.02 -4.56
N GLY A 50 -6.95 5.99 -4.24
CA GLY A 50 -5.94 6.05 -3.20
C GLY A 50 -6.52 6.16 -1.79
N ARG A 51 -7.72 5.64 -1.54
CA ARG A 51 -8.24 5.41 -0.17
C ARG A 51 -7.79 4.04 0.31
N ILE A 52 -7.35 3.96 1.56
CA ILE A 52 -7.07 2.67 2.21
C ILE A 52 -8.38 1.92 2.42
N ILE A 53 -8.43 0.68 1.94
CA ILE A 53 -9.55 -0.25 2.14
C ILE A 53 -9.17 -1.41 3.08
N ALA A 54 -7.87 -1.72 3.22
CA ALA A 54 -7.34 -2.63 4.22
C ALA A 54 -5.89 -2.28 4.53
N GLN A 55 -5.42 -2.62 5.73
CA GLN A 55 -4.08 -2.32 6.20
C GLN A 55 -3.60 -3.35 7.20
N SER A 56 -2.29 -3.52 7.30
CA SER A 56 -1.71 -4.22 8.45
C SER A 56 -1.76 -3.31 9.69
N CYS A 57 -1.89 -3.91 10.88
CA CYS A 57 -1.89 -3.18 12.15
C CYS A 57 -0.48 -2.63 12.45
N ARG A 58 -0.17 -1.45 11.89
CA ARG A 58 1.14 -0.81 11.94
C ARG A 58 1.03 0.69 12.23
N ILE A 59 2.02 1.46 11.82
CA ILE A 59 2.26 2.84 12.25
C ILE A 59 1.21 3.78 11.59
N PRO A 60 0.32 4.44 12.36
CA PRO A 60 -0.77 5.25 11.78
C PRO A 60 -0.30 6.39 10.87
N ILE A 61 0.84 6.99 11.17
CA ILE A 61 1.39 8.08 10.36
C ILE A 61 1.82 7.61 8.95
N HIS A 62 2.27 6.36 8.81
CA HIS A 62 2.60 5.77 7.51
C HIS A 62 1.36 5.71 6.62
N LEU A 63 0.23 5.27 7.17
CA LEU A 63 -1.01 5.04 6.44
C LEU A 63 -1.57 6.35 5.86
N ASN A 64 -1.52 7.43 6.64
CA ASN A 64 -1.91 8.76 6.18
C ASN A 64 -0.96 9.27 5.05
N SER A 65 0.34 9.10 5.25
CA SER A 65 1.39 9.44 4.30
C SER A 65 1.23 8.70 2.96
N MET A 66 1.07 7.38 3.00
CA MET A 66 0.89 6.53 1.82
C MET A 66 -0.36 6.92 1.02
N SER A 67 -1.48 7.20 1.69
CA SER A 67 -2.71 7.64 1.00
C SER A 67 -2.49 8.97 0.27
N ARG A 68 -1.80 9.93 0.90
CA ARG A 68 -1.50 11.22 0.27
C ARG A 68 -0.52 11.04 -0.90
N SER A 69 0.53 10.27 -0.70
CA SER A 69 1.57 9.96 -1.69
C SER A 69 0.99 9.29 -2.94
N LEU A 70 0.13 8.29 -2.76
CA LEU A 70 -0.55 7.62 -3.87
C LEU A 70 -1.46 8.58 -4.64
N ARG A 71 -2.26 9.39 -3.94
CA ARG A 71 -3.11 10.39 -4.61
C ARG A 71 -2.30 11.37 -5.43
N THR A 72 -1.23 11.92 -4.87
CA THR A 72 -0.36 12.84 -5.59
C THR A 72 0.30 12.17 -6.79
N THR A 73 0.72 10.92 -6.66
CA THR A 73 1.26 10.10 -7.75
C THR A 73 0.25 9.98 -8.89
N LEU A 74 -0.99 9.62 -8.57
CA LEU A 74 -2.07 9.46 -9.54
C LEU A 74 -2.45 10.78 -10.22
N THR A 75 -2.38 11.92 -9.52
CA THR A 75 -2.82 13.22 -10.07
C THR A 75 -1.72 14.01 -10.76
N GLU A 76 -0.46 13.82 -10.40
CA GLU A 76 0.63 14.71 -10.83
C GLU A 76 1.77 14.02 -11.59
N ALA A 77 1.93 12.70 -11.45
CA ALA A 77 3.06 11.98 -12.04
C ALA A 77 2.63 10.87 -13.00
N PHE A 78 1.87 9.91 -12.51
CA PHE A 78 1.47 8.71 -13.24
C PHE A 78 -0.04 8.48 -13.09
N PRO A 79 -0.85 9.06 -14.00
CA PRO A 79 -2.29 8.81 -14.07
C PRO A 79 -2.62 7.31 -14.11
N ILE A 80 -3.73 6.91 -13.51
CA ILE A 80 -4.07 5.49 -13.30
C ILE A 80 -4.18 4.68 -14.59
N ASP A 81 -4.59 5.31 -15.68
CA ASP A 81 -4.71 4.76 -17.03
C ASP A 81 -3.36 4.49 -17.70
N SER A 82 -2.26 5.03 -17.15
CA SER A 82 -0.90 4.75 -17.61
C SER A 82 -0.28 3.50 -16.97
N TRP A 83 -0.92 2.91 -15.95
CA TRP A 83 -0.35 1.78 -15.21
C TRP A 83 -0.68 0.46 -15.91
N SER A 84 0.33 -0.42 -16.03
CA SER A 84 0.24 -1.71 -16.68
C SER A 84 0.53 -2.87 -15.73
N PRO A 85 0.06 -4.11 -16.02
CA PRO A 85 0.43 -5.28 -15.25
C PRO A 85 1.95 -5.48 -15.18
N GLY A 86 2.48 -5.60 -13.96
CA GLY A 86 3.92 -5.75 -13.71
C GLY A 86 4.64 -4.45 -13.33
N ASP A 87 3.99 -3.29 -13.45
CA ASP A 87 4.56 -2.03 -13.00
C ASP A 87 4.70 -1.99 -11.47
N ILE A 88 5.72 -1.26 -11.00
CA ILE A 88 5.89 -0.89 -9.60
C ILE A 88 6.31 0.58 -9.57
N ILE A 89 5.51 1.40 -8.90
CA ILE A 89 5.85 2.80 -8.65
C ILE A 89 6.62 2.88 -7.33
N VAL A 90 7.73 3.60 -7.31
CA VAL A 90 8.56 3.81 -6.12
C VAL A 90 8.75 5.30 -5.89
N THR A 91 8.55 5.77 -4.67
CA THR A 91 8.73 7.18 -4.30
C THR A 91 9.09 7.34 -2.83
N ASN A 92 9.80 8.42 -2.53
CA ASN A 92 10.09 8.88 -1.16
C ASN A 92 10.01 10.42 -1.06
N ASP A 93 9.30 11.08 -1.98
CA ASP A 93 9.24 12.54 -2.03
C ASP A 93 8.46 13.11 -0.83
N PRO A 94 9.12 13.83 0.10
CA PRO A 94 8.46 14.35 1.29
C PRO A 94 7.49 15.49 0.99
N TYR A 95 7.62 16.15 -0.16
CA TYR A 95 6.71 17.23 -0.58
C TYR A 95 5.45 16.70 -1.27
N LYS A 96 5.43 15.41 -1.62
CA LYS A 96 4.32 14.78 -2.35
C LYS A 96 3.54 13.77 -1.51
N GLY A 97 3.84 13.67 -0.21
CA GLY A 97 3.11 12.84 0.74
C GLY A 97 4.00 11.91 1.56
N GLY A 98 5.28 11.74 1.18
CA GLY A 98 6.26 11.08 2.03
C GLY A 98 6.50 11.83 3.35
N GLN A 99 6.96 11.13 4.38
CA GLN A 99 7.25 11.76 5.68
C GLN A 99 8.64 12.37 5.71
N HIS A 100 9.62 11.63 5.21
CA HIS A 100 11.01 12.05 5.02
C HIS A 100 11.73 11.07 4.10
N LEU A 101 12.92 11.45 3.63
CA LEU A 101 13.70 10.70 2.64
C LEU A 101 13.95 9.22 2.99
N PRO A 102 14.15 8.83 4.27
CA PRO A 102 14.28 7.43 4.66
C PRO A 102 13.07 6.53 4.37
N ASP A 103 11.86 7.09 4.23
CA ASP A 103 10.66 6.29 4.02
C ASP A 103 10.43 6.06 2.54
N VAL A 104 10.74 4.84 2.09
CA VAL A 104 10.52 4.44 0.70
C VAL A 104 9.16 3.76 0.58
N GLN A 105 8.33 4.29 -0.31
CA GLN A 105 7.01 3.78 -0.61
C GLN A 105 7.03 3.07 -1.96
N THR A 106 6.33 1.95 -2.05
CA THR A 106 6.06 1.26 -3.32
C THR A 106 4.57 1.09 -3.51
N PHE A 107 4.11 1.18 -4.76
CA PHE A 107 2.72 0.95 -5.17
C PHE A 107 2.69 0.00 -6.37
N LEU A 108 1.89 -1.06 -6.24
CA LEU A 108 1.72 -2.09 -7.25
C LEU A 108 0.24 -2.15 -7.68
N PRO A 109 -0.09 -1.98 -8.97
CA PRO A 109 -1.44 -2.21 -9.47
C PRO A 109 -1.82 -3.69 -9.44
N VAL A 110 -3.02 -3.99 -8.95
CA VAL A 110 -3.57 -5.34 -8.90
C VAL A 110 -4.65 -5.49 -9.97
N PHE A 111 -4.42 -6.39 -10.92
CA PHE A 111 -5.33 -6.64 -12.04
C PHE A 111 -6.12 -7.94 -11.87
N SER A 112 -7.39 -7.93 -12.30
CA SER A 112 -8.21 -9.11 -12.57
C SER A 112 -8.48 -9.18 -14.07
N GLY A 113 -7.73 -10.02 -14.78
CA GLY A 113 -7.69 -9.97 -16.25
C GLY A 113 -7.08 -8.65 -16.72
N ALA A 114 -7.83 -7.87 -17.51
CA ALA A 114 -7.40 -6.55 -17.99
C ALA A 114 -7.87 -5.39 -17.10
N GLU A 115 -8.67 -5.67 -16.07
CA GLU A 115 -9.25 -4.65 -15.19
C GLU A 115 -8.36 -4.40 -13.98
N LEU A 116 -7.98 -3.14 -13.75
CA LEU A 116 -7.32 -2.72 -12.52
C LEU A 116 -8.34 -2.62 -11.39
N ILE A 117 -8.19 -3.43 -10.35
CA ILE A 117 -9.20 -3.57 -9.28
C ILE A 117 -8.76 -2.99 -7.93
N ALA A 118 -7.45 -2.86 -7.70
CA ALA A 118 -6.88 -2.35 -6.45
C ALA A 118 -5.43 -1.92 -6.64
N ILE A 119 -4.87 -1.29 -5.62
CA ILE A 119 -3.43 -0.97 -5.54
C ILE A 119 -2.91 -1.51 -4.21
N CYS A 120 -1.82 -2.26 -4.24
CA CYS A 120 -1.10 -2.69 -3.04
C CYS A 120 0.07 -1.75 -2.78
N GLY A 121 0.23 -1.30 -1.54
CA GLY A 121 1.32 -0.42 -1.15
C GLY A 121 2.14 -0.93 0.01
N THR A 122 3.43 -0.61 0.01
CA THR A 122 4.34 -0.84 1.12
C THR A 122 5.11 0.43 1.44
N LEU A 123 5.40 0.69 2.71
CA LEU A 123 6.34 1.71 3.15
C LEU A 123 7.35 1.05 4.08
N GLY A 124 8.64 1.27 3.87
CA GLY A 124 9.69 0.82 4.79
C GLY A 124 10.73 1.91 5.00
N HIS A 125 11.19 2.03 6.24
CA HIS A 125 12.25 2.96 6.63
C HIS A 125 13.64 2.34 6.37
N HIS A 126 14.52 3.07 5.69
CA HIS A 126 15.92 2.67 5.47
C HIS A 126 16.90 3.60 6.20
N LEU A 127 18.08 3.07 6.56
CA LEU A 127 19.20 3.82 7.17
C LEU A 127 20.35 3.97 6.19
#